data_AF-A0A1D9MKA6-F1
#
_entry.id   AF-A0A1D9MKA6-F1
#
_cell.length_a   1.000
_cell.length_b   1.000
_cell.length_c   1.000
_cell.angle_alpha   90.00
_cell.angle_beta   90.00
_cell.angle_gamma   90.00
#
_symmetry.space_group_name_H-M   'P 1'
#
loop_
_entity.id
_entity.type
_entity.pdbx_description
1 polymer ?
#
loop_
_entity_poly.entity_id
_entity_poly.type
_entity_poly.pdbx_seq_one_letter_code
_entity_poly.pdbx_strand_id
1 'polypeptide(L)'
;MSQTFSSHPQALNPPAEVAHLFPGNALPKALKIDLDWQSQELPPKYRQTLTVPQRRDIASDIDPRTMLLIKRIIKMAGDDFAKDDPKSLQYLSLVGLSLLPDPLTTWYVAADLFNILAKAYAMAERWDESLNAAHLGLLCPDGELKSELWLSAGLSLLEQNQEVAGVTALSEAVRIDGPEVLPQHDPRLTILVEQFTKLGTL
;
A
#
# COMPACT_ATOMS: atom_id res chain seq x y z
N MET A 1 -17.10 2.59 -39.62
CA MET A 1 -15.66 2.81 -39.33
C MET A 1 -15.48 2.59 -37.83
N SER A 2 -15.02 1.41 -37.43
CA SER A 2 -14.87 1.02 -36.03
C SER A 2 -13.52 1.52 -35.53
N GLN A 3 -13.51 2.42 -34.54
CA GLN A 3 -12.29 2.81 -33.85
C GLN A 3 -12.02 1.78 -32.75
N THR A 4 -10.97 0.98 -32.94
CA THR A 4 -10.35 0.16 -31.91
C THR A 4 -9.62 1.07 -30.93
N PHE A 5 -10.15 1.24 -29.71
CA PHE A 5 -9.40 1.85 -28.62
C PHE A 5 -8.41 0.84 -28.06
N SER A 6 -7.13 1.10 -28.30
CA SER A 6 -6.01 0.38 -27.71
C SER A 6 -5.95 0.70 -26.21
N SER A 7 -6.15 -0.31 -25.37
CA SER A 7 -5.97 -0.25 -23.92
C SER A 7 -4.48 -0.20 -23.60
N HIS A 8 -3.86 0.97 -23.74
CA HIS A 8 -2.56 1.23 -23.14
C HIS A 8 -2.76 1.55 -21.64
N PRO A 9 -2.00 0.92 -20.72
CA PRO A 9 -1.95 1.37 -19.34
C PRO A 9 -1.35 2.78 -19.33
N GLN A 10 -2.13 3.79 -18.93
CA GLN A 10 -1.57 5.11 -18.65
C GLN A 10 -0.59 4.96 -17.49
N ALA A 11 0.67 5.28 -17.73
CA ALA A 11 1.67 5.44 -16.69
C ALA A 11 1.17 6.56 -15.75
N LEU A 12 0.83 6.19 -14.52
CA LEU A 12 0.51 7.14 -13.45
C LEU A 12 1.80 7.84 -13.07
N ASN A 13 1.92 9.12 -13.42
CA ASN A 13 3.03 9.94 -12.95
C ASN A 13 2.79 10.29 -11.47
N PRO A 14 3.75 10.04 -10.56
CA PRO A 14 3.62 10.45 -9.18
C PRO A 14 3.56 11.99 -9.05
N PRO A 15 2.94 12.51 -7.97
CA PRO A 15 3.06 13.92 -7.60
C PRO A 15 4.54 14.33 -7.55
N ALA A 16 4.86 15.56 -7.94
CA ALA A 16 6.23 16.06 -8.00
C ALA A 16 6.98 15.96 -6.64
N GLU A 17 6.23 15.99 -5.55
CA GLU A 17 6.70 15.86 -4.17
C GLU A 17 7.12 14.43 -3.80
N VAL A 18 6.72 13.41 -4.57
CA VAL A 18 7.13 12.02 -4.33
C VAL A 18 8.09 11.53 -5.43
N ALA A 19 8.04 12.15 -6.61
CA ALA A 19 8.85 11.78 -7.78
C ALA A 19 10.36 11.84 -7.54
N HIS A 20 10.83 12.75 -6.68
CA HIS A 20 12.26 12.92 -6.39
C HIS A 20 12.79 11.91 -5.35
N LEU A 21 11.90 11.24 -4.60
CA LEU A 21 12.26 10.22 -3.61
C LEU A 21 12.53 8.85 -4.24
N PHE A 22 12.17 8.68 -5.52
CA PHE A 22 12.39 7.46 -6.30
C PHE A 22 13.27 7.76 -7.52
N PRO A 23 14.59 8.00 -7.34
CA PRO A 23 15.47 8.38 -8.44
C PRO A 23 15.70 7.20 -9.40
N GLY A 24 15.44 7.46 -10.68
CA GLY A 24 15.52 6.49 -11.77
C GLY A 24 14.13 6.06 -12.22
N ASN A 25 14.00 5.56 -13.44
CA ASN A 25 12.76 4.99 -14.01
C ASN A 25 12.27 3.73 -13.25
N ALA A 26 12.38 3.68 -11.92
CA ALA A 26 11.69 2.77 -11.04
C ALA A 26 10.24 3.25 -10.82
N LEU A 27 9.54 3.61 -11.91
CA LEU A 27 8.14 3.20 -11.97
C LEU A 27 8.21 1.69 -11.81
N PRO A 28 7.69 1.12 -10.72
CA PRO A 28 7.70 -0.32 -10.62
C PRO A 28 6.98 -0.87 -11.84
N LYS A 29 7.60 -1.85 -12.51
CA LYS A 29 7.00 -2.58 -13.64
C LYS A 29 5.54 -2.76 -13.30
N ALA A 30 4.66 -2.09 -14.06
CA ALA A 30 3.25 -1.89 -13.72
C ALA A 30 2.73 -3.11 -12.97
N LEU A 31 2.51 -2.97 -11.66
CA LEU A 31 2.06 -4.07 -10.83
C LEU A 31 0.72 -4.50 -11.43
N LYS A 32 0.70 -5.63 -12.13
CA LYS A 32 -0.53 -6.36 -12.36
C LYS A 32 -0.90 -6.88 -10.98
N ILE A 33 -1.60 -6.05 -10.20
CA ILE A 33 -2.32 -6.55 -9.04
C ILE A 33 -3.31 -7.53 -9.63
N ASP A 34 -3.05 -8.81 -9.44
CA ASP A 34 -3.99 -9.83 -9.83
C ASP A 34 -5.16 -9.76 -8.84
N LEU A 35 -6.15 -8.97 -9.21
CA LEU A 35 -7.41 -8.85 -8.48
C LEU A 35 -8.29 -10.09 -8.69
N ASP A 36 -7.85 -11.09 -9.45
CA ASP A 36 -8.50 -12.41 -9.54
C ASP A 36 -8.18 -13.26 -8.29
N TRP A 37 -8.61 -12.74 -7.14
CA TRP A 37 -8.47 -13.39 -5.83
C TRP A 37 -9.28 -14.70 -5.74
N GLN A 38 -10.15 -15.00 -6.72
CA GLN A 38 -11.03 -16.18 -6.71
C GLN A 38 -10.26 -17.50 -6.81
N SER A 39 -9.01 -17.45 -7.28
CA SER A 39 -8.10 -18.61 -7.34
C SER A 39 -7.31 -18.83 -6.03
N GLN A 40 -7.35 -17.89 -5.10
CA GLN A 40 -6.72 -18.03 -3.78
C GLN A 40 -7.70 -18.64 -2.78
N GLU A 41 -7.33 -19.78 -2.18
CA GLU A 41 -8.17 -20.40 -1.15
C GLU A 41 -8.35 -19.45 0.04
N LEU A 42 -9.58 -18.96 0.19
CA LEU A 42 -10.08 -18.33 1.41
C LEU A 42 -9.62 -19.15 2.63
N PRO A 43 -8.83 -18.58 3.56
CA PRO A 43 -8.57 -19.24 4.82
C PRO A 43 -9.93 -19.60 5.44
N PRO A 44 -10.15 -20.86 5.88
CA PRO A 44 -11.48 -21.35 6.26
C PRO A 44 -12.23 -20.43 7.24
N LYS A 45 -11.47 -19.68 8.04
CA LYS A 45 -11.92 -18.69 9.03
C LYS A 45 -12.62 -17.43 8.46
N TYR A 46 -12.48 -17.11 7.17
CA TYR A 46 -13.13 -15.94 6.53
C TYR A 46 -14.33 -16.29 5.63
N ARG A 47 -14.56 -17.58 5.35
CA ARG A 47 -15.67 -18.03 4.49
C ARG A 47 -17.06 -17.67 5.04
N GLN A 48 -17.19 -17.56 6.36
CA GLN A 48 -18.48 -17.35 7.03
C GLN A 48 -18.86 -15.87 7.19
N THR A 49 -17.91 -14.94 7.02
CA THR A 49 -18.07 -13.54 7.41
C THR A 49 -18.20 -12.55 6.24
N LEU A 50 -17.80 -12.95 5.03
CA LEU A 50 -17.74 -12.07 3.86
C LEU A 50 -18.54 -12.65 2.69
N THR A 51 -19.72 -12.11 2.44
CA THR A 51 -20.40 -12.27 1.15
C THR A 51 -19.86 -11.19 0.21
N VAL A 52 -18.94 -11.55 -0.68
CA VAL A 52 -18.29 -10.60 -1.59
C VAL A 52 -19.14 -10.44 -2.86
N PRO A 53 -19.62 -9.24 -3.20
CA PRO A 53 -20.33 -9.01 -4.46
C PRO A 53 -19.38 -9.12 -5.68
N GLN A 54 -19.91 -9.60 -6.80
CA GLN A 54 -19.21 -9.63 -8.10
C GLN A 54 -18.84 -8.21 -8.56
N ARG A 55 -17.66 -8.05 -9.16
CA ARG A 55 -17.14 -6.78 -9.69
C ARG A 55 -18.16 -6.17 -10.64
N ARG A 56 -18.70 -4.99 -10.31
CA ARG A 56 -19.63 -4.26 -11.19
C ARG A 56 -18.84 -3.29 -12.05
N ASP A 57 -19.22 -3.21 -13.32
CA ASP A 57 -18.70 -2.21 -14.25
C ASP A 57 -18.96 -0.81 -13.70
N ILE A 58 -17.86 -0.05 -13.57
CA ILE A 58 -17.72 1.41 -13.47
C ILE A 58 -19.00 2.15 -13.05
N ALA A 59 -19.38 2.03 -11.78
CA ALA A 59 -20.17 3.05 -11.13
C ALA A 59 -19.22 4.17 -10.71
N SER A 60 -19.53 5.42 -11.04
CA SER A 60 -18.78 6.60 -10.59
C SER A 60 -18.78 6.74 -9.06
N ASP A 61 -19.71 6.07 -8.38
CA ASP A 61 -19.90 6.12 -6.95
C ASP A 61 -19.96 4.71 -6.34
N ILE A 62 -19.27 4.54 -5.22
CA ILE A 62 -19.36 3.35 -4.39
C ILE A 62 -20.66 3.44 -3.57
N ASP A 63 -21.52 2.43 -3.68
CA ASP A 63 -22.73 2.42 -2.87
C ASP A 63 -22.41 2.32 -1.36
N PRO A 64 -23.24 2.88 -0.47
CA PRO A 64 -22.94 2.91 0.96
C PRO A 64 -22.71 1.54 1.61
N ARG A 65 -23.30 0.46 1.09
CA ARG A 65 -23.11 -0.89 1.64
C ARG A 65 -21.72 -1.43 1.27
N THR A 66 -21.30 -1.21 0.03
CA THR A 66 -19.93 -1.55 -0.41
C THR A 66 -18.89 -0.76 0.38
N MET A 67 -19.11 0.54 0.59
CA MET A 67 -18.23 1.35 1.43
C MET A 67 -18.16 0.85 2.88
N LEU A 68 -19.31 0.46 3.47
CA LEU A 68 -19.34 -0.11 4.81
C LEU A 68 -18.58 -1.45 4.89
N LEU A 69 -18.68 -2.27 3.84
CA LEU A 69 -17.95 -3.52 3.75
C LEU A 69 -16.43 -3.28 3.70
N ILE A 70 -15.96 -2.32 2.89
CA ILE A 70 -14.55 -1.95 2.81
C ILE A 70 -14.03 -1.46 4.17
N LYS A 71 -14.78 -0.59 4.86
CA LYS A 71 -14.41 -0.13 6.21
C LYS A 71 -14.33 -1.28 7.20
N ARG A 72 -15.23 -2.27 7.09
CA ARG A 72 -15.18 -3.48 7.92
C ARG A 72 -13.95 -4.34 7.61
N ILE A 73 -13.58 -4.47 6.35
CA ILE A 73 -12.36 -5.17 5.90
C ILE A 73 -11.12 -4.51 6.51
N ILE A 74 -10.99 -3.19 6.38
CA ILE A 74 -9.88 -2.41 6.96
C ILE A 74 -9.81 -2.63 8.47
N LYS A 75 -10.95 -2.56 9.18
CA LYS A 75 -11.00 -2.83 10.62
C LYS A 75 -10.52 -4.24 10.97
N MET A 76 -11.03 -5.26 10.26
CA MET A 76 -10.62 -6.66 10.50
C MET A 76 -9.13 -6.90 10.25
N ALA A 77 -8.51 -6.16 9.32
CA ALA A 77 -7.08 -6.24 9.07
C ALA A 77 -6.25 -5.63 10.22
N GLY A 78 -6.77 -4.60 10.89
CA GLY A 78 -6.13 -3.97 12.05
C GLY A 78 -6.32 -4.73 13.37
N ASP A 79 -7.35 -5.57 13.47
CA ASP A 79 -7.61 -6.37 14.66
C ASP A 79 -6.53 -7.46 14.87
N ASP A 80 -6.28 -7.85 16.13
CA ASP A 80 -5.29 -8.86 16.56
C ASP A 80 -5.34 -10.19 15.80
N PHE A 81 -6.48 -10.45 15.16
CA PHE A 81 -6.74 -11.67 14.42
C PHE A 81 -6.01 -11.78 13.08
N ALA A 82 -5.84 -10.66 12.37
CA ALA A 82 -5.24 -10.64 11.04
C ALA A 82 -3.84 -10.00 11.04
N LYS A 83 -3.55 -9.13 12.01
CA LYS A 83 -2.35 -8.27 12.02
C LYS A 83 -1.00 -9.01 11.95
N ASP A 84 -0.99 -10.31 12.29
CA ASP A 84 0.20 -11.18 12.33
C ASP A 84 0.17 -12.31 11.28
N ASP A 85 -0.81 -12.33 10.37
CA ASP A 85 -0.93 -13.35 9.31
C ASP A 85 -0.88 -12.68 7.92
N PRO A 86 0.28 -12.74 7.22
CA PRO A 86 0.47 -12.02 5.96
C PRO A 86 -0.53 -12.47 4.88
N LYS A 87 -0.92 -13.75 4.86
CA LYS A 87 -1.89 -14.26 3.87
C LYS A 87 -3.27 -13.66 4.11
N SER A 88 -3.67 -13.52 5.36
CA SER A 88 -4.96 -12.92 5.74
C SER A 88 -5.01 -11.44 5.40
N LEU A 89 -3.93 -10.70 5.69
CA LEU A 89 -3.83 -9.27 5.33
C LEU A 89 -3.85 -9.06 3.82
N GLN A 90 -3.09 -9.87 3.08
CA GLN A 90 -3.09 -9.84 1.63
C GLN A 90 -4.49 -10.13 1.07
N TYR A 91 -5.16 -11.17 1.55
CA TYR A 91 -6.50 -11.52 1.09
C TYR A 91 -7.50 -10.38 1.36
N LEU A 92 -7.54 -9.87 2.60
CA LEU A 92 -8.47 -8.80 2.98
C LEU A 92 -8.25 -7.53 2.14
N SER A 93 -6.99 -7.12 1.96
CA SER A 93 -6.66 -5.94 1.16
C SER A 93 -7.04 -6.12 -0.33
N LEU A 94 -6.73 -7.26 -0.94
CA LEU A 94 -7.11 -7.54 -2.34
C LEU A 94 -8.63 -7.57 -2.54
N VAL A 95 -9.38 -8.19 -1.62
CA VAL A 95 -10.85 -8.14 -1.64
C VAL A 95 -11.34 -6.70 -1.55
N GLY A 96 -10.84 -5.91 -0.59
CA GLY A 96 -11.22 -4.51 -0.45
C GLY A 96 -10.94 -3.69 -1.70
N LEU A 97 -9.76 -3.85 -2.31
CA LEU A 97 -9.37 -3.17 -3.55
C LEU A 97 -10.26 -3.59 -4.72
N SER A 98 -10.64 -4.87 -4.82
CA SER A 98 -11.51 -5.36 -5.89
C SER A 98 -12.93 -4.76 -5.89
N LEU A 99 -13.35 -4.21 -4.75
CA LEU A 99 -14.64 -3.53 -4.57
C LEU A 99 -14.61 -2.06 -5.01
N LEU A 100 -13.41 -1.50 -5.22
CA LEU A 100 -13.24 -0.12 -5.64
C LEU A 100 -13.31 -0.01 -7.18
N PRO A 101 -13.97 1.04 -7.71
CA PRO A 101 -13.90 1.38 -9.12
C PRO A 101 -12.48 1.81 -9.52
N ASP A 102 -12.09 1.51 -10.76
CA ASP A 102 -10.86 2.05 -11.33
C ASP A 102 -11.01 3.56 -11.65
N PRO A 103 -9.95 4.38 -11.52
CA PRO A 103 -8.64 4.01 -10.98
C PRO A 103 -8.64 3.92 -9.44
N LEU A 104 -8.00 2.90 -8.89
CA LEU A 104 -7.95 2.67 -7.43
C LEU A 104 -7.39 3.87 -6.65
N THR A 105 -6.41 4.57 -7.22
CA THR A 105 -5.70 5.69 -6.59
C THR A 105 -6.53 6.97 -6.45
N THR A 106 -7.80 7.00 -6.86
CA THR A 106 -8.68 8.16 -6.60
C THR A 106 -9.50 8.02 -5.32
N TRP A 107 -9.41 6.89 -4.62
CA TRP A 107 -10.25 6.59 -3.46
C TRP A 107 -9.48 6.69 -2.14
N TYR A 108 -10.00 7.48 -1.19
CA TYR A 108 -9.33 7.68 0.11
C TYR A 108 -9.12 6.36 0.89
N VAL A 109 -10.08 5.43 0.83
CA VAL A 109 -9.96 4.10 1.47
C VAL A 109 -8.92 3.19 0.81
N ALA A 110 -8.52 3.49 -0.44
CA ALA A 110 -7.50 2.69 -1.12
C ALA A 110 -6.14 2.83 -0.42
N ALA A 111 -5.83 4.00 0.14
CA ALA A 111 -4.60 4.23 0.88
C ALA A 111 -4.45 3.23 2.05
N ASP A 112 -5.51 3.01 2.83
CA ASP A 112 -5.54 2.04 3.93
C ASP A 112 -5.36 0.60 3.43
N LEU A 113 -6.05 0.25 2.34
CA LEU A 113 -5.97 -1.08 1.76
C LEU A 113 -4.57 -1.37 1.18
N PHE A 114 -3.95 -0.39 0.53
CA PHE A 114 -2.59 -0.48 0.04
C PHE A 114 -1.57 -0.55 1.18
N ASN A 115 -1.79 0.16 2.28
CA ASN A 115 -0.96 0.05 3.48
C ASN A 115 -1.01 -1.39 4.05
N ILE A 116 -2.21 -1.95 4.20
CA ILE A 116 -2.40 -3.34 4.65
C ILE A 116 -1.70 -4.31 3.69
N LEU A 117 -1.82 -4.09 2.38
CA LEU A 117 -1.19 -4.92 1.36
C LEU A 117 0.34 -4.83 1.39
N ALA A 118 0.90 -3.62 1.55
CA ALA A 118 2.33 -3.39 1.68
C ALA A 118 2.90 -4.13 2.89
N LYS A 119 2.25 -3.97 4.06
CA LYS A 119 2.58 -4.71 5.28
C LYS A 119 2.54 -6.23 5.06
N ALA A 120 1.49 -6.74 4.39
CA ALA A 120 1.36 -8.16 4.10
C ALA A 120 2.53 -8.70 3.25
N TYR A 121 2.96 -7.94 2.24
CA TYR A 121 4.11 -8.30 1.42
C TYR A 121 5.43 -8.21 2.18
N ALA A 122 5.64 -7.17 2.98
CA ALA A 122 6.82 -7.02 3.83
C ALA A 122 6.96 -8.20 4.81
N MET A 123 5.87 -8.58 5.49
CA MET A 123 5.84 -9.75 6.38
C MET A 123 6.12 -11.08 5.66
N ALA A 124 5.91 -11.14 4.35
CA ALA A 124 6.23 -12.28 3.51
C ALA A 124 7.60 -12.15 2.81
N GLU A 125 8.42 -11.16 3.20
CA GLU A 125 9.73 -10.84 2.61
C GLU A 125 9.68 -10.55 1.10
N ARG A 126 8.51 -10.09 0.63
CA ARG A 126 8.26 -9.69 -0.77
C ARG A 126 8.44 -8.18 -0.91
N TRP A 127 9.69 -7.74 -0.79
CA TRP A 127 10.04 -6.33 -0.67
C TRP A 127 9.69 -5.49 -1.91
N ASP A 128 9.80 -6.05 -3.11
CA ASP A 128 9.41 -5.36 -4.34
C ASP A 128 7.91 -5.08 -4.36
N GLU A 129 7.07 -6.08 -4.07
CA GLU A 129 5.63 -5.92 -4.03
C GLU A 129 5.16 -5.03 -2.87
N SER A 130 5.84 -5.10 -1.74
CA SER A 130 5.63 -4.21 -0.60
C SER A 130 5.86 -2.75 -0.99
N LEU A 131 7.01 -2.46 -1.60
CA LEU A 131 7.35 -1.12 -2.07
C LEU A 131 6.31 -0.59 -3.07
N ASN A 132 5.90 -1.45 -4.01
CA ASN A 132 4.91 -1.09 -5.02
C ASN A 132 3.54 -0.77 -4.42
N ALA A 133 3.08 -1.58 -3.47
CA ALA A 133 1.84 -1.32 -2.77
C ALA A 133 1.92 -0.02 -1.95
N ALA A 134 3.02 0.22 -1.24
CA ALA A 134 3.25 1.45 -0.50
C ALA A 134 3.21 2.67 -1.44
N HIS A 135 3.87 2.60 -2.60
CA HIS A 135 3.84 3.68 -3.60
C HIS A 135 2.42 3.94 -4.10
N LEU A 136 1.65 2.91 -4.46
CA LEU A 136 0.27 3.09 -4.88
C LEU A 136 -0.58 3.72 -3.78
N GLY A 137 -0.35 3.36 -2.52
CA GLY A 137 -0.98 4.00 -1.37
C GLY A 137 -0.64 5.48 -1.25
N LEU A 138 0.63 5.86 -1.46
CA LEU A 138 1.08 7.26 -1.44
C LEU A 138 0.46 8.11 -2.56
N LEU A 139 0.05 7.47 -3.67
CA LEU A 139 -0.67 8.14 -4.76
C LEU A 139 -2.16 8.35 -4.48
N CYS A 140 -2.71 7.76 -3.42
CA CYS A 140 -4.11 7.89 -3.05
C CYS A 140 -4.38 9.21 -2.30
N PRO A 141 -5.64 9.69 -2.23
CA PRO A 141 -6.00 10.81 -1.40
C PRO A 141 -5.56 10.59 0.06
N ASP A 142 -4.91 11.59 0.63
CA ASP A 142 -4.33 11.58 1.98
C ASP A 142 -3.26 10.49 2.22
N GLY A 143 -2.78 9.82 1.17
CA GLY A 143 -1.77 8.75 1.28
C GLY A 143 -0.46 9.22 1.89
N GLU A 144 0.01 10.41 1.48
CA GLU A 144 1.23 11.04 2.02
C GLU A 144 1.16 11.39 3.51
N LEU A 145 -0.05 11.46 4.08
CA LEU A 145 -0.28 11.74 5.50
C LEU A 145 -0.30 10.47 6.36
N LYS A 146 -0.13 9.28 5.76
CA LYS A 146 -0.10 7.99 6.47
C LYS A 146 1.34 7.56 6.68
N SER A 147 1.82 7.69 7.91
CA SER A 147 3.19 7.33 8.28
C SER A 147 3.52 5.86 7.96
N GLU A 148 2.54 4.96 8.00
CA GLU A 148 2.74 3.53 7.80
C GLU A 148 3.05 3.16 6.33
N LEU A 149 2.57 3.97 5.38
CA LEU A 149 2.93 3.83 3.97
C LEU A 149 4.40 4.21 3.76
N TRP A 150 4.82 5.31 4.36
CA TRP A 150 6.23 5.74 4.36
C TRP A 150 7.14 4.74 5.07
N LEU A 151 6.69 4.17 6.20
CA LEU A 151 7.40 3.12 6.91
C LEU A 151 7.59 1.88 6.01
N SER A 152 6.52 1.40 5.38
CA SER A 152 6.57 0.23 4.51
C SER A 152 7.49 0.45 3.30
N ALA A 153 7.43 1.64 2.69
CA ALA A 153 8.34 2.02 1.61
C ALA A 153 9.80 2.07 2.09
N GLY A 154 10.06 2.73 3.22
CA GLY A 154 11.39 2.88 3.79
C GLY A 154 12.06 1.54 4.11
N LEU A 155 11.36 0.65 4.81
CA LEU A 155 11.84 -0.70 5.11
C LEU A 155 12.15 -1.48 3.82
N SER A 156 11.23 -1.44 2.85
CA SER A 156 11.41 -2.17 1.58
C SER A 156 12.61 -1.65 0.78
N LEU A 157 12.87 -0.35 0.80
CA LEU A 157 14.03 0.27 0.15
C LEU A 157 15.34 -0.10 0.83
N LEU A 158 15.38 -0.14 2.17
CA LEU A 158 16.56 -0.58 2.91
C LEU A 158 16.92 -2.03 2.59
N GLU A 159 15.92 -2.92 2.56
CA GLU A 159 16.12 -4.34 2.18
C GLU A 159 16.61 -4.49 0.72
N GLN A 160 16.27 -3.54 -0.14
CA GLN A 160 16.78 -3.45 -1.51
C GLN A 160 18.14 -2.73 -1.63
N ASN A 161 18.82 -2.42 -0.52
CA ASN A 161 20.08 -1.67 -0.45
C ASN A 161 19.99 -0.24 -1.02
N GLN A 162 18.79 0.35 -1.08
CA GLN A 162 18.56 1.74 -1.46
C GLN A 162 18.57 2.64 -0.22
N GLU A 163 19.71 2.69 0.47
CA GLU A 163 19.82 3.26 1.83
C GLU A 163 19.32 4.71 1.92
N VAL A 164 19.78 5.60 1.03
CA VAL A 164 19.40 7.02 1.04
C VAL A 164 17.89 7.20 0.87
N ALA A 165 17.29 6.51 -0.10
CA ALA A 165 15.85 6.58 -0.35
C ALA A 165 15.05 5.98 0.82
N GLY A 166 15.53 4.85 1.35
CA GLY A 166 14.93 4.19 2.51
C GLY A 166 14.92 5.07 3.75
N VAL A 167 16.05 5.65 4.12
CA VAL A 167 16.14 6.55 5.29
C VAL A 167 15.32 7.82 5.08
N THR A 168 15.24 8.34 3.86
CA THR A 168 14.38 9.50 3.56
C THR A 168 12.91 9.17 3.80
N ALA A 169 12.42 8.03 3.29
CA ALA A 169 11.05 7.58 3.53
C ALA A 169 10.78 7.31 5.03
N LEU A 170 11.71 6.70 5.75
CA LEU A 170 11.57 6.51 7.21
C LEU A 170 11.54 7.85 7.96
N SER A 171 12.29 8.85 7.49
CA SER A 171 12.27 10.20 8.06
C SER A 171 10.91 10.87 7.88
N GLU A 172 10.25 10.67 6.73
CA GLU A 172 8.88 11.14 6.51
C GLU A 172 7.87 10.45 7.45
N ALA A 173 7.99 9.13 7.65
CA ALA A 173 7.16 8.42 8.62
C ALA A 173 7.30 9.04 10.03
N VAL A 174 8.54 9.30 10.47
CA VAL A 174 8.86 9.92 11.75
C VAL A 174 8.38 11.38 11.83
N ARG A 175 8.42 12.13 10.73
CA ARG A 175 7.91 13.51 10.68
C ARG A 175 6.40 13.55 10.93
N ILE A 176 5.67 12.54 10.48
CA ILE A 176 4.20 12.47 10.57
C ILE A 176 3.76 12.03 11.97
N ASP A 177 4.24 10.87 12.45
CA ASP A 177 3.74 10.25 13.70
C ASP A 177 4.79 10.15 14.82
N GLY A 178 5.96 10.74 14.63
CA GLY A 178 7.07 10.69 15.59
C GLY A 178 7.89 9.40 15.51
N PRO A 179 8.96 9.28 16.32
CA PRO A 179 9.88 8.14 16.27
C PRO A 179 9.24 6.81 16.66
N GLU A 180 8.11 6.85 17.36
CA GLU A 180 7.36 5.68 17.84
C GLU A 180 6.79 4.83 16.69
N VAL A 181 6.67 5.40 15.49
CA VAL A 181 6.24 4.66 14.28
C VAL A 181 7.27 3.60 13.86
N LEU A 182 8.54 3.81 14.20
CA LEU A 182 9.60 2.87 13.84
C LEU A 182 9.48 1.58 14.66
N PRO A 183 9.78 0.41 14.05
CA PRO A 183 9.79 -0.86 14.77
C PRO A 183 10.70 -0.81 16.00
N GLN A 184 10.11 -0.91 17.20
CA GLN A 184 10.86 -0.84 18.47
C GLN A 184 11.92 -1.95 18.64
N HIS A 185 11.78 -3.04 17.90
CA HIS A 185 12.72 -4.16 17.93
C HIS A 185 13.94 -3.96 17.02
N ASP A 186 13.98 -2.89 16.21
CA ASP A 186 15.15 -2.52 15.43
C ASP A 186 15.64 -1.08 15.75
N PRO A 187 16.44 -0.92 16.84
CA PRO A 187 16.98 0.38 17.21
C PRO A 187 17.95 0.97 16.17
N ARG A 188 18.40 0.19 15.17
CA ARG A 188 19.28 0.70 14.10
C ARG A 188 18.55 1.70 13.22
N LEU A 189 17.25 1.52 13.00
CA LEU A 189 16.44 2.43 12.19
C LEU A 189 16.37 3.82 12.81
N THR A 190 16.20 3.91 14.12
CA THR A 190 16.23 5.19 14.86
C THR A 190 17.59 5.87 14.69
N ILE A 191 18.69 5.14 14.84
CA ILE A 191 20.04 5.67 14.67
C ILE A 191 20.25 6.18 13.25
N LEU A 192 19.83 5.42 12.23
CA LEU A 192 19.95 5.81 10.82
C LEU A 192 19.19 7.11 10.53
N VAL A 193 17.93 7.19 10.96
CA VAL A 193 17.11 8.40 10.78
C VAL A 193 17.70 9.60 11.52
N GLU A 194 18.17 9.41 12.75
CA GLU A 194 18.82 10.48 13.52
C GLU A 194 20.13 10.97 12.89
N GLN A 195 20.95 10.06 12.37
CA GLN A 195 22.21 10.41 11.70
C GLN A 195 21.91 11.18 10.42
N PHE A 196 20.94 10.73 9.63
CA PHE A 196 20.55 11.40 8.39
C PHE A 196 19.98 12.80 8.64
N THR A 197 19.12 12.97 9.65
CA THR A 197 18.60 14.29 10.02
C THR A 197 19.67 15.22 10.58
N LYS A 198 20.65 14.72 11.33
CA LYS A 198 21.80 15.52 11.82
C LYS A 198 22.77 15.91 10.69
N LEU A 199 22.89 15.08 9.65
CA LEU A 199 23.78 15.32 8.50
C LEU A 199 23.11 16.14 7.38
N GLY A 200 21.78 16.20 7.34
CA GLY A 200 20.96 16.91 6.34
C GLY A 200 20.84 18.43 6.50
N THR A 201 21.62 19.06 7.39
CA THR A 201 21.85 20.52 7.41
C THR A 201 23.17 20.90 6.73
N LEU A 202 23.41 20.40 5.51
CA LEU A 202 24.51 20.81 4.64
C LEU A 202 24.02 21.05 3.21
#